data_AF-A0AAW6Y1P6-F1
#
_entry.id   AF-A0AAW6Y1P6-F1
#
_cell.length_a   1.000
_cell.length_b   1.000
_cell.length_c   1.000
_cell.angle_alpha   90.00
_cell.angle_beta   90.00
_cell.angle_gamma   90.00
#
_symmetry.space_group_name_H-M   'P 1'
#
loop_
_entity.id
_entity.type
_entity.pdbx_description
1 polymer ?
#
loop_
_entity_poly.entity_id
_entity_poly.type
_entity_poly.pdbx_seq_one_letter_code
_entity_poly.pdbx_strand_id
1 'polypeptide(L)' 'TVEFVNAVKGKLPDPSKVESVIAAPAVDLYVLKKAAEGSDLHTGAENAYFEVEGAFTGETSPKVLNEMGIDYCII' A
#
# COMPACT_ATOMS: atom_id res chain seq x y z
N THR A 1 3.88 11.69 -0.77
CA THR A 1 4.18 10.25 -0.58
C THR A 1 5.67 9.92 -0.56
N VAL A 2 6.46 10.15 -1.63
CA VAL A 2 7.90 9.78 -1.65
C VAL A 2 8.71 10.38 -0.49
N GLU A 3 8.56 11.69 -0.25
CA GLU A 3 9.29 12.38 0.82
C GLU A 3 9.03 11.75 2.19
N PHE A 4 7.74 11.47 2.49
CA PHE A 4 7.33 10.83 3.73
C PHE A 4 7.94 9.43 3.88
N VAL A 5 7.83 8.59 2.84
CA VAL A 5 8.40 7.23 2.86
C VAL A 5 9.92 7.28 3.10
N ASN A 6 10.65 8.15 2.41
CA ASN A 6 12.09 8.30 2.59
C ASN A 6 12.45 8.81 3.99
N ALA A 7 11.61 9.64 4.62
CA ALA A 7 11.84 10.15 5.97
C ALA A 7 11.69 9.07 7.06
N VAL A 8 10.93 7.99 6.78
CA VAL A 8 10.57 6.96 7.78
C VAL A 8 11.16 5.57 7.52
N LYS A 9 11.36 5.14 6.26
CA LYS A 9 11.74 3.75 5.94
C LYS A 9 13.09 3.29 6.51
N GLY A 10 13.98 4.24 6.84
CA GLY A 10 15.26 3.97 7.52
C GLY A 10 15.20 3.99 9.05
N LYS A 11 14.01 4.20 9.64
CA LYS A 11 13.78 4.35 11.08
C LYS A 11 12.75 3.35 11.61
N LEU A 12 12.49 2.28 10.86
CA LEU A 12 11.51 1.27 11.24
C LEU A 12 12.01 0.46 12.45
N PRO A 13 11.11 0.01 13.33
CA PRO A 13 11.46 -0.93 14.38
C PRO A 13 11.90 -2.29 13.80
N ASP A 14 12.42 -3.16 14.65
CA ASP A 14 12.76 -4.54 14.30
C ASP A 14 11.52 -5.27 13.72
N PRO A 15 11.55 -5.70 12.44
CA PRO A 15 10.39 -6.27 11.77
C PRO A 15 9.98 -7.63 12.37
N SER A 16 10.86 -8.30 13.12
CA SER A 16 10.48 -9.52 13.84
C SER A 16 9.60 -9.27 15.06
N LYS A 17 9.49 -8.00 15.51
CA LYS A 17 8.70 -7.59 16.68
C LYS A 17 7.50 -6.72 16.32
N VAL A 18 7.67 -5.83 15.36
CA VAL A 18 6.65 -4.84 14.98
C VAL A 18 6.61 -4.70 13.47
N GLU A 19 5.45 -5.01 12.90
CA GLU A 19 5.19 -4.79 11.49
C GLU A 19 4.82 -3.31 11.24
N SER A 20 5.41 -2.70 10.21
CA SER A 20 5.18 -1.30 9.87
C SER A 20 4.52 -1.21 8.50
N VAL A 21 3.37 -0.54 8.43
CA VAL A 21 2.57 -0.38 7.20
C VAL A 21 2.25 1.10 6.99
N ILE A 22 2.31 1.57 5.75
CA ILE A 22 1.66 2.83 5.34
C ILE A 22 0.49 2.49 4.42
N ALA A 23 -0.72 2.85 4.81
CA ALA A 23 -1.85 2.93 3.88
C ALA A 23 -1.89 4.33 3.25
N ALA A 24 -2.13 4.40 1.94
CA ALA A 24 -2.20 5.67 1.21
C ALA A 24 -3.43 5.74 0.28
N PRO A 25 -3.81 6.95 -0.16
CA PRO A 25 -4.87 7.11 -1.15
C PRO A 25 -4.58 6.34 -2.43
N ALA A 26 -5.62 5.83 -3.11
CA ALA A 26 -5.49 4.99 -4.31
C ALA A 26 -4.57 5.59 -5.40
N VAL A 27 -4.62 6.91 -5.59
CA VAL A 27 -3.81 7.65 -6.57
C VAL A 27 -2.31 7.65 -6.27
N ASP A 28 -1.93 7.37 -5.03
CA ASP A 28 -0.55 7.40 -4.55
C ASP A 28 0.06 6.01 -4.38
N LEU A 29 -0.73 4.93 -4.50
CA LEU A 29 -0.29 3.56 -4.20
C LEU A 29 0.90 3.10 -5.04
N TYR A 30 0.93 3.45 -6.33
CA TYR A 30 2.06 3.11 -7.20
C TYR A 30 3.36 3.77 -6.70
N VAL A 31 3.27 5.05 -6.33
CA VAL A 31 4.42 5.83 -5.85
C VAL A 31 4.86 5.36 -4.46
N LEU A 32 3.91 5.02 -3.60
CA LEU A 32 4.16 4.41 -2.30
C LEU A 32 4.94 3.10 -2.47
N LYS A 33 4.44 2.18 -3.31
CA LYS A 33 5.08 0.88 -3.54
C LYS A 33 6.52 1.05 -4.03
N LYS A 34 6.73 1.90 -5.04
CA LYS A 34 8.06 2.19 -5.57
C LYS A 34 9.01 2.80 -4.53
N ALA A 35 8.52 3.71 -3.69
CA ALA A 35 9.36 4.34 -2.68
C ALA A 35 9.73 3.39 -1.52
N ALA A 36 8.87 2.40 -1.22
CA ALA A 36 9.06 1.40 -0.18
C ALA A 36 9.93 0.19 -0.61
N GLU A 37 10.20 0.03 -1.92
CA GLU A 37 11.04 -1.06 -2.43
C GLU A 37 12.38 -1.19 -1.68
N GLY A 38 12.71 -2.44 -1.30
CA GLY A 38 13.94 -2.76 -0.58
C GLY A 38 13.97 -2.36 0.90
N SER A 39 12.82 -2.00 1.49
CA SER A 39 12.69 -1.77 2.94
C SER A 39 11.71 -2.75 3.59
N ASP A 40 11.75 -2.86 4.91
CA ASP A 40 10.77 -3.64 5.70
C ASP A 40 9.41 -2.91 5.86
N LEU A 41 9.17 -1.87 5.05
CA LEU A 41 7.92 -1.12 5.06
C LEU A 41 6.88 -1.78 4.17
N HIS A 42 5.82 -2.30 4.76
CA HIS A 42 4.65 -2.78 4.03
C HIS A 42 3.81 -1.61 3.51
N THR A 43 3.04 -1.90 2.47
CA THR A 43 2.20 -0.93 1.76
C THR A 43 0.75 -1.34 1.81
N GLY A 44 -0.14 -0.39 2.03
CA GLY A 44 -1.57 -0.63 2.17
C GLY A 44 -2.42 0.29 1.30
N ALA A 45 -3.61 -0.19 0.94
CA ALA A 45 -4.70 0.63 0.45
C ALA A 45 -5.66 1.02 1.59
N GLU A 46 -6.32 2.16 1.44
CA GLU A 46 -7.27 2.66 2.43
C GLU A 46 -8.67 2.04 2.29
N ASN A 47 -9.01 1.53 1.09
CA ASN A 47 -10.27 0.85 0.81
C ASN A 47 -10.15 0.00 -0.46
N ALA A 48 -11.02 -1.02 -0.57
CA ALA A 48 -11.24 -1.77 -1.79
C ALA A 48 -12.71 -2.14 -1.93
N TYR A 49 -13.18 -2.22 -3.17
CA TYR A 49 -14.49 -2.78 -3.45
C TYR A 49 -14.47 -4.30 -3.30
N PHE A 50 -15.62 -4.92 -3.05
CA PHE A 50 -15.68 -6.37 -2.80
C PHE A 50 -15.62 -7.20 -4.09
N GLU A 51 -15.99 -6.63 -5.24
CA GLU A 51 -15.86 -7.29 -6.54
C GLU A 51 -14.48 -7.06 -7.16
N VAL A 52 -13.95 -8.08 -7.84
CA VAL A 52 -12.62 -8.03 -8.46
C VAL A 52 -12.61 -7.32 -9.82
N GLU A 53 -13.73 -7.29 -10.55
CA GLU A 53 -13.88 -6.62 -11.84
C GLU A 53 -15.35 -6.47 -12.22
N GLY A 54 -15.70 -5.48 -13.05
CA GLY A 54 -17.06 -5.28 -13.54
C GLY A 54 -17.36 -3.82 -13.89
N ALA A 55 -18.64 -3.51 -14.11
CA ALA A 55 -19.12 -2.17 -14.47
C ALA A 55 -19.25 -1.25 -13.23
N PHE A 56 -18.17 -1.10 -12.47
CA PHE A 56 -18.11 -0.36 -11.20
C PHE A 56 -17.23 0.88 -11.35
N THR A 57 -17.75 1.91 -12.02
CA THR A 57 -16.98 3.13 -12.31
C THR A 57 -16.51 3.83 -11.04
N GLY A 58 -15.19 3.99 -10.89
CA GLY A 58 -14.57 4.71 -9.77
C GLY A 58 -14.12 3.82 -8.60
N GLU A 59 -14.48 2.54 -8.60
CA GLU A 59 -14.13 1.61 -7.53
C GLU A 59 -12.69 1.09 -7.64
N THR A 60 -12.08 0.76 -6.49
CA THR A 60 -10.73 0.17 -6.43
C THR A 60 -10.83 -1.35 -6.33
N SER A 61 -10.31 -2.05 -7.33
CA SER A 61 -10.34 -3.52 -7.39
C SER A 61 -9.29 -4.16 -6.46
N PRO A 62 -9.68 -5.12 -5.61
CA PRO A 62 -8.73 -5.87 -4.77
C PRO A 62 -7.77 -6.73 -5.61
N LYS A 63 -8.20 -7.18 -6.81
CA LYS A 63 -7.33 -7.88 -7.76
C LYS A 63 -6.22 -6.98 -8.27
N VAL A 64 -6.54 -5.73 -8.63
CA VAL A 64 -5.54 -4.75 -9.07
C VAL A 64 -4.58 -4.38 -7.94
N LEU A 65 -5.06 -4.21 -6.70
CA LEU A 65 -4.19 -3.98 -5.53
C LEU A 65 -3.19 -5.12 -5.34
N ASN A 66 -3.63 -6.37 -5.44
CA ASN A 66 -2.78 -7.54 -5.35
C ASN A 66 -1.75 -7.62 -6.50
N GLU A 67 -2.16 -7.32 -7.74
CA GLU A 67 -1.26 -7.28 -8.90
C GLU A 67 -0.21 -6.16 -8.80
N MET A 68 -0.56 -5.04 -8.15
CA MET A 68 0.38 -3.96 -7.80
C MET A 68 1.35 -4.34 -6.66
N GLY A 69 1.11 -5.46 -5.98
CA GLY A 69 1.89 -5.91 -4.83
C GLY A 69 1.62 -5.09 -3.56
N ILE A 70 0.41 -4.56 -3.40
CA ILE A 70 -0.04 -3.94 -2.14
C ILE A 70 -0.32 -5.04 -1.12
N ASP A 71 0.25 -4.89 0.08
CA ASP A 71 0.30 -5.95 1.09
C ASP A 71 -1.00 -5.99 1.93
N TYR A 72 -1.60 -4.83 2.20
CA TYR A 72 -2.76 -4.68 3.08
C TYR A 72 -3.88 -3.81 2.49
N CYS A 73 -5.10 -4.00 2.96
CA CYS A 73 -6.21 -3.10 2.68
C CYS A 73 -7.05 -2.88 3.95
N ILE A 74 -7.32 -1.62 4.28
CA ILE A 74 -8.32 -1.26 5.29
C ILE A 74 -9.72 -1.45 4.66
N ILE A 75 -10.71 -1.88 5.47
CA ILE A 75 -12.10 -2.14 5.05
C ILE A 75 -13.10 -1.50 6.01
#